data_AF-A0A369UNQ7-F1
#
_entry.id   AF-A0A369UNQ7-F1
#
_cell.length_a   1.000
_cell.length_b   1.000
_cell.length_c   1.000
_cell.angle_alpha   90.00
_cell.angle_beta   90.00
_cell.angle_gamma   90.00
#
_symmetry.space_group_name_H-M   'P 1'
#
loop_
_entity.id
_entity.type
_entity.pdbx_description
1 polymer ?
#
loop_
_entity_poly.entity_id
_entity_poly.type
_entity_poly.pdbx_seq_one_letter_code
_entity_poly.pdbx_strand_id
1 'polypeptide(L)'
;MRTLLGLFLLLFSLTALPLRAETGQQRAEAAGRGLVGSPAPRLVLKTIDGKTIDLASLYGKQAIYLKFWATWCVPCREQMPHLERTFEQAGPDLAVIAIDVGFDDTIADVRKYRDTVGLHMPIVFDDGTLGQAFNLRVTPQHIVIGRDGRIQYVGHMADAKLDAALLAARTASAPSVQGAVAAKDDPHYDVGDHVPAFTAPTLDGSVFKAQDTAVKGPTVLVFLSPWCESYLADSRPKVAASCRAVREQVTKLSRAGHTRWLGIASGLWASKDDLSGYRKEHQLSMPLTLDESGALFRQFRVMHVPTLLVVDAQGKIVRRIEGVDATLPTQLQALSAR
;
A
#
# COMPACT_ATOMS: atom_id res chain seq x y z
N MET A 1 66.77 29.74 19.38
CA MET A 1 66.61 28.28 19.25
C MET A 1 65.56 27.82 20.25
N ARG A 2 64.29 27.74 19.84
CA ARG A 2 63.27 26.85 20.42
C ARG A 2 62.02 26.89 19.56
N THR A 3 61.81 25.75 18.93
CA THR A 3 60.94 25.44 17.81
C THR A 3 59.65 24.80 18.32
N LEU A 4 58.58 24.91 17.51
CA LEU A 4 57.49 23.93 17.34
C LEU A 4 56.57 23.64 18.55
N LEU A 5 55.25 23.83 18.38
CA LEU A 5 54.35 22.78 17.88
C LEU A 5 52.89 23.30 17.92
N GLY A 6 52.40 23.86 16.82
CA GLY A 6 51.00 24.22 16.66
C GLY A 6 50.20 22.97 16.28
N LEU A 7 49.45 22.41 17.24
CA LEU A 7 48.59 21.25 17.06
C LEU A 7 47.33 21.65 16.27
N PHE A 8 47.34 21.46 14.96
CA PHE A 8 46.16 21.65 14.10
C PHE A 8 45.24 20.43 14.26
N LEU A 9 44.29 20.51 15.20
CA LEU A 9 43.18 19.56 15.32
C LEU A 9 42.23 19.75 14.13
N LEU A 10 42.42 18.95 13.09
CA LEU A 10 41.43 18.73 12.03
C LEU A 10 40.21 18.02 12.65
N LEU A 11 39.26 18.83 13.13
CA LEU A 11 37.90 18.40 13.40
C LEU A 11 37.27 17.93 12.08
N PHE A 12 37.36 16.63 11.80
CA PHE A 12 36.47 15.96 10.85
C PHE A 12 35.07 15.99 11.45
N SER A 13 34.32 17.05 11.16
CA SER A 13 32.88 17.10 11.36
C SER A 13 32.27 16.00 10.49
N LEU A 14 31.97 14.85 11.11
CA LEU A 14 31.01 13.89 10.57
C LEU A 14 29.67 14.64 10.48
N THR A 15 29.42 15.29 9.35
CA THR A 15 28.07 15.69 8.96
C THR A 15 27.30 14.40 8.80
N ALA A 16 26.58 14.01 9.85
CA ALA A 16 25.54 13.01 9.73
C ALA A 16 24.61 13.50 8.61
N LEU A 17 24.70 12.86 7.43
CA LEU A 17 23.72 13.10 6.38
C LEU A 17 22.36 12.81 7.02
N PRO A 18 21.42 13.77 7.02
CA PRO A 18 20.09 13.50 7.54
C PRO A 18 19.57 12.27 6.80
N LEU A 19 19.09 11.27 7.55
CA LEU A 19 18.25 10.21 7.03
C LEU A 19 17.12 10.92 6.27
N ARG A 20 17.25 10.97 4.94
CA ARG A 20 16.26 11.60 4.09
C ARG A 20 15.01 10.76 4.24
N ALA A 21 14.00 11.28 4.94
CA ALA A 21 12.65 10.74 4.85
C ALA A 21 12.32 10.64 3.36
N GLU A 22 12.15 9.41 2.86
CA GLU A 22 11.85 9.20 1.45
C GLU A 22 10.55 9.92 1.12
N THR A 23 10.61 10.87 0.18
CA THR A 23 9.42 11.62 -0.23
C THR A 23 8.45 10.70 -0.98
N GLY A 24 7.17 11.07 -1.03
CA GLY A 24 6.19 10.32 -1.83
C GLY A 24 6.62 10.18 -3.30
N GLN A 25 7.30 11.20 -3.85
CA GLN A 25 7.86 11.16 -5.20
C GLN A 25 8.93 10.09 -5.38
N GLN A 26 9.86 9.94 -4.43
CA GLN A 26 10.90 8.92 -4.50
C GLN A 26 10.31 7.51 -4.49
N ARG A 27 9.28 7.29 -3.67
CA ARG A 27 8.56 6.00 -3.59
C ARG A 27 7.85 5.67 -4.90
N ALA A 28 7.12 6.62 -5.48
CA ALA A 28 6.44 6.42 -6.76
C ALA A 28 7.44 6.17 -7.90
N GLU A 29 8.53 6.93 -7.99
CA GLU A 29 9.57 6.72 -9.00
C GLU A 29 10.25 5.36 -8.84
N ALA A 30 10.54 4.94 -7.61
CA ALA A 30 11.09 3.61 -7.32
C ALA A 30 10.12 2.51 -7.76
N ALA A 31 8.83 2.65 -7.47
CA ALA A 31 7.78 1.75 -7.94
C ALA A 31 7.70 1.67 -9.48
N GLY A 32 7.96 2.80 -10.14
CA GLY A 32 7.91 2.94 -11.60
C GLY A 32 9.11 2.40 -12.38
N ARG A 33 10.27 2.15 -11.75
CA ARG A 33 11.51 1.79 -12.48
C ARG A 33 11.40 0.53 -13.34
N GLY A 34 10.55 -0.42 -12.94
CA GLY A 34 10.26 -1.63 -13.71
C GLY A 34 9.04 -1.52 -14.64
N LEU A 35 8.27 -0.44 -14.56
CA LEU A 35 7.03 -0.24 -15.31
C LEU A 35 7.21 0.70 -16.49
N VAL A 36 7.97 1.79 -16.32
CA VAL A 36 8.17 2.78 -17.39
C VAL A 36 8.81 2.12 -18.61
N GLY A 37 8.23 2.35 -19.79
CA GLY A 37 8.59 1.74 -21.07
C GLY A 37 7.92 0.39 -21.33
N SER A 38 7.38 -0.29 -20.32
CA SER A 38 6.71 -1.58 -20.48
C SER A 38 5.28 -1.42 -21.05
N PRO A 39 4.74 -2.45 -21.75
CA PRO A 39 3.33 -2.48 -22.13
C PRO A 39 2.43 -2.43 -20.89
N ALA A 40 1.41 -1.57 -20.90
CA ALA A 40 0.41 -1.54 -19.85
C ALA A 40 -0.43 -2.84 -19.86
N PRO A 41 -0.91 -3.30 -18.70
CA PRO A 41 -1.70 -4.52 -18.59
C PRO A 41 -3.06 -4.37 -19.28
N ARG A 42 -3.62 -5.47 -19.77
CA ARG A 42 -5.00 -5.52 -20.26
C ARG A 42 -5.94 -5.75 -19.08
N LEU A 43 -6.67 -4.70 -18.69
CA LEU A 43 -7.58 -4.73 -17.55
C LEU A 43 -8.94 -4.15 -17.96
N VAL A 44 -9.99 -4.77 -17.43
CA VAL A 44 -11.37 -4.30 -17.54
C VAL A 44 -11.78 -3.71 -16.22
N LEU A 45 -11.98 -2.40 -16.19
CA LEU A 45 -12.30 -1.64 -14.99
C LEU A 45 -13.81 -1.51 -14.84
N LYS A 46 -14.32 -1.62 -13.60
CA LYS A 46 -15.69 -1.27 -13.25
C LYS A 46 -15.70 0.01 -12.43
N THR A 47 -16.43 1.03 -12.89
CA THR A 47 -16.58 2.28 -12.16
C THR A 47 -17.59 2.13 -11.03
N ILE A 48 -17.55 3.04 -10.05
CA ILE A 48 -18.52 3.10 -8.96
C ILE A 48 -19.96 3.38 -9.44
N ASP A 49 -20.12 3.82 -10.69
CA ASP A 49 -21.41 4.05 -11.35
C ASP A 49 -21.85 2.87 -12.24
N GLY A 50 -21.12 1.75 -12.19
CA GLY A 50 -21.45 0.53 -12.94
C GLY A 50 -21.02 0.55 -14.42
N LYS A 51 -20.30 1.59 -14.87
CA LYS A 51 -19.74 1.62 -16.23
C LYS A 51 -18.52 0.72 -16.32
N THR A 52 -18.28 0.15 -17.49
CA THR A 52 -17.10 -0.68 -17.77
C THR A 52 -16.14 0.07 -18.69
N ILE A 53 -14.85 0.02 -18.37
CA ILE A 53 -13.77 0.61 -19.17
C ILE A 53 -12.76 -0.49 -19.47
N ASP A 54 -12.65 -0.90 -20.73
CA ASP A 54 -11.57 -1.80 -21.18
C ASP A 54 -10.36 -0.96 -21.56
N LEU A 55 -9.30 -0.98 -20.74
CA LEU A 55 -8.07 -0.22 -21.01
C LEU A 55 -7.43 -0.63 -22.34
N ALA A 56 -7.50 -1.92 -22.71
CA ALA A 56 -6.91 -2.40 -23.95
C ALA A 56 -7.60 -1.82 -25.19
N SER A 57 -8.89 -1.51 -25.08
CA SER A 57 -9.67 -0.88 -26.16
C SER A 57 -9.27 0.58 -26.44
N LEU A 58 -8.59 1.23 -25.48
CA LEU A 58 -8.10 2.61 -25.56
C LEU A 58 -6.70 2.71 -26.16
N TYR A 59 -5.89 1.65 -26.07
CA TYR A 59 -4.57 1.62 -26.70
C TYR A 59 -4.69 1.82 -28.22
N GLY A 60 -3.80 2.64 -28.77
CA GLY A 60 -3.82 3.17 -30.14
C GLY A 60 -4.74 4.38 -30.36
N LYS A 61 -5.72 4.61 -29.47
CA LYS A 61 -6.75 5.65 -29.63
C LYS A 61 -6.53 6.84 -28.72
N GLN A 62 -6.31 6.59 -27.44
CA GLN A 62 -6.20 7.61 -26.39
C GLN A 62 -4.98 7.35 -25.52
N ALA A 63 -4.34 8.42 -25.04
CA ALA A 63 -3.49 8.33 -23.86
C ALA A 63 -4.37 8.07 -22.64
N ILE A 64 -3.81 7.54 -21.56
CA ILE A 64 -4.57 7.24 -20.34
C ILE A 64 -3.81 7.80 -19.14
N TYR A 65 -4.51 8.54 -18.30
CA TYR A 65 -4.03 9.02 -17.02
C TYR A 65 -4.83 8.35 -15.90
N LEU A 66 -4.13 7.57 -15.09
CA LEU A 66 -4.68 6.95 -13.88
C LEU A 66 -4.08 7.67 -12.66
N LYS A 67 -4.95 8.13 -11.75
CA LYS A 67 -4.51 8.63 -10.43
C LYS A 67 -5.02 7.69 -9.34
N PHE A 68 -4.11 6.97 -8.71
CA PHE A 68 -4.40 6.17 -7.52
C PHE A 68 -4.54 7.08 -6.31
N TRP A 69 -5.62 6.95 -5.55
CA TRP A 69 -5.94 7.84 -4.43
C TRP A 69 -6.77 7.14 -3.36
N ALA A 70 -7.05 7.85 -2.27
CA ALA A 70 -7.97 7.41 -1.23
C ALA A 70 -8.67 8.64 -0.63
N THR A 71 -9.88 8.49 -0.10
CA THR A 71 -10.67 9.62 0.43
C THR A 71 -10.05 10.25 1.67
N TRP A 72 -9.25 9.47 2.41
CA TRP A 72 -8.52 9.90 3.60
C TRP A 72 -7.14 10.50 3.31
N CYS A 73 -6.63 10.33 2.09
CA CYS A 73 -5.30 10.75 1.71
C CYS A 73 -5.24 12.26 1.45
N VAL A 74 -4.67 13.03 2.39
CA VAL A 74 -4.54 14.49 2.31
C VAL A 74 -3.87 14.97 1.01
N PRO A 75 -2.65 14.51 0.62
CA PRO A 75 -2.02 14.98 -0.61
C PRO A 75 -2.81 14.57 -1.86
N CYS A 76 -3.57 13.47 -1.80
CA CYS A 76 -4.45 13.09 -2.90
C CYS A 76 -5.54 14.14 -3.13
N ARG A 77 -6.18 14.57 -2.04
CA ARG A 77 -7.26 15.56 -2.02
C ARG A 77 -6.76 16.93 -2.51
N GLU A 78 -5.59 17.36 -2.05
CA GLU A 78 -4.93 18.60 -2.49
C GLU A 78 -4.67 18.61 -4.00
N GLN A 79 -4.36 17.45 -4.59
CA GLN A 79 -4.13 17.30 -6.02
C GLN A 79 -5.40 16.97 -6.83
N MET A 80 -6.59 16.89 -6.23
CA MET A 80 -7.82 16.60 -7.00
C MET A 80 -8.23 17.71 -7.97
N PRO A 81 -8.08 19.01 -7.64
CA PRO A 81 -8.37 20.08 -8.60
C PRO A 81 -7.55 19.99 -9.90
N HIS A 82 -6.30 19.50 -9.83
CA HIS A 82 -5.48 19.26 -11.02
C HIS A 82 -6.06 18.12 -11.87
N LEU A 83 -6.43 16.99 -11.25
CA LEU A 83 -7.05 15.87 -11.95
C LEU A 83 -8.37 16.27 -12.63
N GLU A 84 -9.25 16.99 -11.93
CA GLU A 84 -10.53 17.46 -12.47
C GLU A 84 -10.31 18.38 -13.67
N ARG A 85 -9.42 19.38 -13.56
CA ARG A 85 -9.07 20.26 -14.69
C ARG A 85 -8.50 19.47 -15.88
N THR A 86 -7.66 18.47 -15.61
CA THR A 86 -7.10 17.61 -16.66
C THR A 86 -8.18 16.81 -17.37
N PHE A 87 -9.20 16.34 -16.63
CA PHE A 87 -10.37 15.66 -17.19
C PHE A 87 -11.23 16.60 -18.03
N GLU A 88 -11.55 17.80 -17.55
CA GLU A 88 -12.32 18.81 -18.29
C GLU A 88 -11.63 19.21 -19.62
N GLN A 89 -10.31 19.19 -19.65
CA GLN A 89 -9.47 19.55 -20.81
C GLN A 89 -9.00 18.34 -21.62
N ALA A 90 -9.41 17.12 -21.26
CA ALA A 90 -8.83 15.90 -21.80
C ALA A 90 -9.00 15.78 -23.33
N GLY A 91 -10.08 16.32 -23.89
CA GLY A 91 -10.38 16.18 -25.31
C GLY A 91 -10.64 14.71 -25.69
N PRO A 92 -10.70 14.37 -26.99
CA PRO A 92 -10.92 12.99 -27.43
C PRO A 92 -9.68 12.10 -27.35
N ASP A 93 -8.51 12.65 -27.04
CA ASP A 93 -7.19 11.99 -27.11
C ASP A 93 -6.63 11.56 -25.75
N LEU A 94 -7.29 11.88 -24.63
CA LEU A 94 -6.90 11.47 -23.28
C LEU A 94 -8.10 10.92 -22.50
N ALA A 95 -7.93 9.74 -21.90
CA ALA A 95 -8.81 9.22 -20.86
C ALA A 95 -8.23 9.54 -19.48
N VAL A 96 -9.01 10.16 -18.59
CA VAL A 96 -8.60 10.47 -17.21
C VAL A 96 -9.48 9.68 -16.26
N ILE A 97 -8.88 8.88 -15.39
CA ILE A 97 -9.59 7.93 -14.51
C ILE A 97 -9.01 8.04 -13.10
N ALA A 98 -9.87 8.23 -12.11
CA ALA A 98 -9.49 8.17 -10.70
C ALA A 98 -9.63 6.73 -10.19
N ILE A 99 -8.59 6.20 -9.54
CA ILE A 99 -8.58 4.86 -8.97
C ILE A 99 -8.52 4.98 -7.45
N ASP A 100 -9.66 4.85 -6.78
CA ASP A 100 -9.66 4.70 -5.33
C ASP A 100 -9.07 3.33 -4.98
N VAL A 101 -8.11 3.29 -4.07
CA VAL A 101 -7.32 2.08 -3.79
C VAL A 101 -8.06 1.07 -2.90
N GLY A 102 -9.28 1.40 -2.44
CA GLY A 102 -10.10 0.57 -1.55
C GLY A 102 -9.53 0.36 -0.14
N PHE A 103 -8.27 0.73 0.10
CA PHE A 103 -7.59 0.56 1.37
C PHE A 103 -8.17 1.50 2.43
N ASP A 104 -8.74 0.91 3.48
CA ASP A 104 -9.55 1.56 4.51
C ASP A 104 -10.75 2.35 3.97
N ASP A 105 -11.10 2.25 2.69
CA ASP A 105 -12.17 3.03 2.06
C ASP A 105 -13.41 2.18 1.77
N THR A 106 -14.56 2.83 1.59
CA THR A 106 -15.79 2.19 1.08
C THR A 106 -16.31 2.93 -0.15
N ILE A 107 -17.07 2.24 -1.01
CA ILE A 107 -17.74 2.89 -2.15
C ILE A 107 -18.63 4.07 -1.68
N ALA A 108 -19.22 3.98 -0.49
CA ALA A 108 -20.03 5.06 0.08
C ALA A 108 -19.18 6.29 0.43
N ASP A 109 -17.99 6.09 1.01
CA ASP A 109 -17.04 7.18 1.28
C ASP A 109 -16.60 7.86 -0.01
N VAL A 110 -16.29 7.08 -1.05
CA VAL A 110 -15.88 7.58 -2.37
C VAL A 110 -16.99 8.39 -3.03
N ARG A 111 -18.24 7.88 -3.03
CA ARG A 111 -19.39 8.61 -3.56
C ARG A 111 -19.62 9.92 -2.81
N LYS A 112 -19.60 9.86 -1.47
CA LYS A 112 -19.74 11.06 -0.63
C LYS A 112 -18.66 12.09 -0.94
N TYR A 113 -17.40 11.66 -1.10
CA TYR A 113 -16.31 12.55 -1.45
C TYR A 113 -16.53 13.17 -2.83
N ARG A 114 -16.80 12.35 -3.86
CA ARG A 114 -17.10 12.78 -5.23
C ARG A 114 -18.17 13.86 -5.25
N ASP A 115 -19.28 13.63 -4.55
CA ASP A 115 -20.43 14.55 -4.54
C ASP A 115 -20.10 15.84 -3.77
N THR A 116 -19.26 15.77 -2.72
CA THR A 116 -18.85 16.94 -1.92
C THR A 116 -17.93 17.89 -2.68
N VAL A 117 -17.00 17.36 -3.46
CA VAL A 117 -16.00 18.17 -4.18
C VAL A 117 -16.30 18.33 -5.68
N GLY A 118 -17.37 17.69 -6.17
CA GLY A 118 -17.84 17.82 -7.55
C GLY A 118 -16.89 17.18 -8.58
N LEU A 119 -16.45 15.93 -8.36
CA LEU A 119 -15.63 15.23 -9.36
C LEU A 119 -16.48 14.61 -10.47
N HIS A 120 -16.08 14.81 -11.73
CA HIS A 120 -16.85 14.34 -12.89
C HIS A 120 -16.20 13.18 -13.65
N MET A 121 -14.90 12.92 -13.43
CA MET A 121 -14.21 11.83 -14.10
C MET A 121 -14.71 10.45 -13.62
N PRO A 122 -14.56 9.40 -14.44
CA PRO A 122 -14.80 8.03 -13.99
C PRO A 122 -13.95 7.68 -12.76
N ILE A 123 -14.60 7.14 -11.73
CA ILE A 123 -13.94 6.65 -10.52
C ILE A 123 -14.10 5.14 -10.43
N VAL A 124 -13.00 4.43 -10.24
CA VAL A 124 -12.92 2.98 -10.02
C VAL A 124 -12.60 2.73 -8.56
N PHE A 125 -13.22 1.72 -7.96
CA PHE A 125 -12.87 1.22 -6.63
C PHE A 125 -12.05 -0.06 -6.81
N ASP A 126 -10.78 -0.01 -6.45
CA ASP A 126 -9.84 -1.12 -6.62
C ASP A 126 -9.99 -2.14 -5.49
N ASP A 127 -9.86 -3.42 -5.84
CA ASP A 127 -9.81 -4.55 -4.90
C ASP A 127 -8.36 -5.01 -4.60
N GLY A 128 -7.39 -4.23 -5.07
CA GLY A 128 -5.96 -4.50 -5.00
C GLY A 128 -5.37 -5.01 -6.32
N THR A 129 -6.19 -5.38 -7.29
CA THR A 129 -5.74 -5.86 -8.61
C THR A 129 -5.01 -4.76 -9.38
N LEU A 130 -5.53 -3.54 -9.40
CA LEU A 130 -4.86 -2.42 -10.06
C LEU A 130 -3.62 -2.00 -9.27
N GLY A 131 -3.70 -1.98 -7.94
CA GLY A 131 -2.56 -1.75 -7.07
C GLY A 131 -1.40 -2.73 -7.34
N GLN A 132 -1.69 -4.01 -7.58
CA GLN A 132 -0.70 -5.00 -8.00
C GLN A 132 -0.14 -4.70 -9.38
N ALA A 133 -1.03 -4.51 -10.36
CA ALA A 133 -0.67 -4.36 -11.77
C ALA A 133 0.21 -3.13 -12.03
N PHE A 134 0.05 -2.08 -11.23
CA PHE A 134 0.82 -0.83 -11.31
C PHE A 134 1.79 -0.62 -10.15
N ASN A 135 2.12 -1.68 -9.39
CA ASN A 135 3.11 -1.66 -8.31
C ASN A 135 2.88 -0.51 -7.32
N LEU A 136 1.65 -0.32 -6.84
CA LEU A 136 1.29 0.80 -5.97
C LEU A 136 2.08 0.78 -4.65
N ARG A 137 2.80 1.87 -4.35
CA ARG A 137 3.58 2.02 -3.10
C ARG A 137 3.25 3.30 -2.31
N VAL A 138 2.54 4.23 -2.92
CA VAL A 138 2.18 5.51 -2.33
C VAL A 138 0.87 6.01 -2.94
N THR A 139 0.15 6.88 -2.24
CA THR A 139 -0.99 7.63 -2.78
C THR A 139 -0.78 9.13 -2.54
N PRO A 140 -1.00 10.05 -3.51
CA PRO A 140 -1.33 9.74 -4.88
C PRO A 140 -0.18 9.03 -5.60
N GLN A 141 -0.52 8.15 -6.52
CA GLN A 141 0.41 7.63 -7.53
C GLN A 141 -0.23 7.84 -8.90
N HIS A 142 0.45 8.61 -9.73
CA HIS A 142 0.06 8.95 -11.08
C HIS A 142 0.70 7.98 -12.04
N ILE A 143 -0.10 7.41 -12.94
CA ILE A 143 0.37 6.59 -14.06
C ILE A 143 -0.10 7.25 -15.35
N VAL A 144 0.84 7.50 -16.27
CA VAL A 144 0.51 7.91 -17.63
C VAL A 144 0.87 6.79 -18.60
N ILE A 145 -0.12 6.36 -19.37
CA ILE A 145 0.02 5.38 -20.44
C ILE A 145 -0.10 6.14 -21.77
N GLY A 146 0.89 5.96 -22.64
CA GLY A 146 0.90 6.53 -23.98
C GLY A 146 -0.19 5.96 -24.85
N ARG A 147 -0.50 6.66 -25.94
CA ARG A 147 -1.35 6.12 -27.02
C ARG A 147 -0.83 4.81 -27.59
N ASP A 148 0.47 4.56 -27.51
CA ASP A 148 1.08 3.29 -27.92
C ASP A 148 0.81 2.12 -26.95
N GLY A 149 0.13 2.37 -25.82
CA GLY A 149 -0.17 1.36 -24.80
C GLY A 149 1.00 1.06 -23.86
N ARG A 150 2.05 1.90 -23.84
CA ARG A 150 3.18 1.76 -22.91
C ARG A 150 3.05 2.72 -21.74
N ILE A 151 3.50 2.30 -20.56
CA ILE A 151 3.58 3.19 -19.40
C ILE A 151 4.72 4.17 -19.64
N GLN A 152 4.44 5.47 -19.66
CA GLN A 152 5.41 6.52 -19.93
C GLN A 152 5.85 7.26 -18.66
N TYR A 153 5.02 7.26 -17.63
CA TYR A 153 5.31 7.97 -16.38
C TYR A 153 4.69 7.28 -15.18
N VAL A 154 5.42 7.29 -14.07
CA VAL A 154 4.96 6.95 -12.73
C VAL A 154 5.50 8.00 -11.76
N GLY A 155 4.63 8.63 -10.96
CA GLY A 155 5.03 9.70 -10.03
C GLY A 155 4.00 9.99 -8.95
N HIS A 156 4.28 10.95 -8.08
CA HIS A 156 3.44 11.31 -6.93
C HIS A 156 2.93 12.76 -7.01
N MET A 157 3.73 13.66 -7.56
CA MET A 157 3.38 15.09 -7.64
C MET A 157 2.58 15.39 -8.89
N ALA A 158 1.50 16.16 -8.73
CA ALA A 158 0.81 16.83 -9.83
C ALA A 158 1.59 18.10 -10.18
N ASP A 159 2.68 17.94 -10.93
CA ASP A 159 3.62 18.99 -11.28
C ASP A 159 3.92 19.07 -12.78
N ALA A 160 4.85 19.95 -13.17
CA ALA A 160 5.23 20.14 -14.56
C ALA A 160 5.80 18.87 -15.23
N LYS A 161 6.34 17.90 -14.47
CA LYS A 161 6.81 16.63 -15.04
C LYS A 161 5.63 15.75 -15.43
N LEU A 162 4.60 15.70 -14.59
CA LEU A 162 3.35 15.01 -14.93
C LEU A 162 2.70 15.66 -16.16
N ASP A 163 2.60 16.98 -16.19
CA ASP A 163 2.01 17.71 -17.33
C ASP A 163 2.77 17.46 -18.64
N ALA A 164 4.10 17.45 -18.59
CA ALA A 164 4.95 17.11 -19.73
C ALA A 164 4.74 15.65 -20.19
N ALA A 165 4.59 14.71 -19.26
CA ALA A 165 4.31 13.32 -19.58
C ALA A 165 2.93 13.14 -20.24
N LEU A 166 1.91 13.85 -19.76
CA LEU A 166 0.57 13.84 -20.37
C LEU A 166 0.60 14.37 -21.81
N LEU A 167 1.35 15.44 -22.06
CA LEU A 167 1.53 15.99 -23.42
C LEU A 167 2.26 15.01 -24.35
N ALA A 168 3.36 14.40 -23.87
CA ALA A 168 4.12 13.40 -24.63
C ALA A 168 3.28 12.16 -24.95
N ALA A 169 2.48 11.68 -23.99
CA ALA A 169 1.64 10.50 -24.14
C ALA A 169 0.57 10.63 -25.24
N ARG A 170 0.03 11.83 -25.42
CA ARG A 170 -0.96 12.17 -26.47
C ARG A 170 -0.36 12.20 -27.88
N THR A 171 0.93 12.50 -27.98
CA THR A 171 1.63 12.74 -29.26
C THR A 171 2.47 11.55 -29.73
N ALA A 172 2.64 10.53 -28.89
CA ALA A 172 3.42 9.33 -29.23
C ALA A 172 2.79 8.56 -30.40
N SER A 173 3.51 8.48 -31.52
CA SER A 173 3.09 7.81 -32.77
C SER A 173 3.66 6.39 -32.93
N ALA A 174 4.16 5.78 -31.85
CA ALA A 174 4.75 4.44 -31.92
C ALA A 174 3.67 3.37 -32.23
N PRO A 175 4.04 2.26 -32.90
CA PRO A 175 3.11 1.15 -33.13
C PRO A 175 2.53 0.67 -31.80
N SER A 176 1.20 0.64 -31.71
CA SER A 176 0.51 0.22 -30.50
C SER A 176 0.94 -1.20 -30.11
N VAL A 177 1.38 -1.38 -28.87
CA VAL A 177 1.63 -2.72 -28.35
C VAL A 177 0.33 -3.34 -27.89
N GLN A 178 0.20 -4.61 -28.23
CA GLN A 178 -0.76 -5.50 -27.61
C GLN A 178 -0.37 -5.62 -26.13
N GLY A 179 -1.09 -4.92 -25.24
CA GLY A 179 -0.76 -4.81 -23.80
C GLY A 179 -0.46 -6.15 -23.12
N ALA A 180 0.26 -6.10 -22.01
CA ALA A 180 0.63 -7.31 -21.27
C ALA A 180 -0.61 -8.02 -20.74
N VAL A 181 -0.59 -9.36 -20.69
CA VAL A 181 -1.61 -10.11 -19.96
C VAL A 181 -1.50 -9.68 -18.49
N ALA A 182 -2.63 -9.35 -17.87
CA ALA A 182 -2.66 -9.05 -16.44
C ALA A 182 -2.04 -10.21 -15.65
N ALA A 183 -1.40 -9.90 -14.52
CA ALA A 183 -0.94 -10.95 -13.61
C ALA A 183 -2.11 -11.88 -13.28
N LYS A 184 -1.85 -13.19 -13.19
CA LYS A 184 -2.86 -14.13 -12.71
C LYS A 184 -3.24 -13.75 -11.28
N ASP A 185 -4.53 -13.88 -10.95
CA ASP A 185 -5.02 -13.67 -9.60
C ASP A 185 -4.22 -14.54 -8.62
N ASP A 186 -3.66 -13.90 -7.59
CA ASP A 186 -3.02 -14.60 -6.48
C ASP A 186 -4.08 -15.47 -5.78
N PRO A 187 -3.76 -16.71 -5.35
CA PRO A 187 -4.70 -17.49 -4.56
C PRO A 187 -5.06 -16.73 -3.27
N HIS A 188 -6.34 -16.75 -2.92
CA HIS A 188 -6.85 -16.05 -1.74
C HIS A 188 -7.20 -17.02 -0.62
N TYR A 189 -7.00 -16.58 0.62
CA TYR A 189 -7.20 -17.38 1.82
C TYR A 189 -8.02 -16.61 2.85
N ASP A 190 -9.06 -17.23 3.39
CA ASP A 190 -9.94 -16.65 4.39
C ASP A 190 -10.30 -17.66 5.49
N VAL A 191 -11.19 -17.26 6.39
CA VAL A 191 -11.71 -18.14 7.46
C VAL A 191 -12.21 -19.46 6.87
N GLY A 192 -11.64 -20.57 7.33
CA GLY A 192 -11.91 -21.91 6.82
C GLY A 192 -10.73 -22.52 6.06
N ASP A 193 -9.88 -21.70 5.46
CA ASP A 193 -8.73 -22.16 4.68
C ASP A 193 -7.52 -22.46 5.57
N HIS A 194 -6.56 -23.21 5.02
CA HIS A 194 -5.24 -23.33 5.63
C HIS A 194 -4.35 -22.19 5.16
N VAL A 195 -3.55 -21.64 6.08
CA VAL A 195 -2.57 -20.61 5.76
C VAL A 195 -1.58 -21.14 4.72
N PRO A 196 -1.29 -20.38 3.64
CA PRO A 196 -0.33 -20.79 2.62
C PRO A 196 1.06 -20.95 3.21
N ALA A 197 1.89 -21.76 2.55
CA ALA A 197 3.31 -21.78 2.82
C ALA A 197 3.92 -20.42 2.43
N PHE A 198 4.42 -19.68 3.41
CA PHE A 198 5.25 -18.50 3.16
C PHE A 198 6.33 -18.36 4.22
N THR A 199 7.39 -17.64 3.86
CA THR A 199 8.40 -17.17 4.78
C THR A 199 8.42 -15.66 4.79
N ALA A 200 8.64 -15.07 5.96
CA ALA A 200 8.69 -13.63 6.14
C ALA A 200 9.93 -13.25 6.95
N PRO A 201 10.93 -12.59 6.34
CA PRO A 201 12.04 -11.98 7.08
C PRO A 201 11.49 -10.90 8.02
N THR A 202 11.91 -10.92 9.27
CA THR A 202 11.45 -9.97 10.29
C THR A 202 12.52 -8.94 10.60
N LEU A 203 12.11 -7.81 11.18
CA LEU A 203 13.00 -6.70 11.54
C LEU A 203 14.06 -7.06 12.59
N ASP A 204 13.86 -8.14 13.36
CA ASP A 204 14.86 -8.65 14.31
C ASP A 204 15.86 -9.63 13.66
N GLY A 205 15.81 -9.81 12.34
CA GLY A 205 16.71 -10.69 11.59
C GLY A 205 16.30 -12.16 11.60
N SER A 206 15.22 -12.53 12.31
CA SER A 206 14.67 -13.88 12.22
C SER A 206 13.84 -14.08 10.94
N VAL A 207 13.43 -15.32 10.70
CA VAL A 207 12.56 -15.67 9.57
C VAL A 207 11.35 -16.41 10.12
N PHE A 208 10.19 -15.80 9.95
CA PHE A 208 8.93 -16.45 10.28
C PHE A 208 8.57 -17.45 9.18
N LYS A 209 8.16 -18.66 9.56
CA LYS A 209 7.65 -19.70 8.65
C LYS A 209 6.20 -19.99 8.98
N ALA A 210 5.28 -19.73 8.04
CA ALA A 210 3.85 -19.87 8.29
C ALA A 210 3.47 -21.31 8.67
N GLN A 211 3.96 -22.28 7.91
CA GLN A 211 3.83 -23.71 8.16
C GLN A 211 5.09 -24.19 8.89
N ASP A 212 5.03 -24.21 10.22
CA ASP A 212 6.10 -24.72 11.07
C ASP A 212 5.55 -25.81 11.98
N THR A 213 5.89 -27.06 11.68
CA THR A 213 5.40 -28.24 12.41
C THR A 213 5.94 -28.32 13.85
N ALA A 214 6.95 -27.51 14.21
CA ALA A 214 7.43 -27.42 15.58
C ALA A 214 6.51 -26.56 16.48
N VAL A 215 5.64 -25.75 15.88
CA VAL A 215 4.73 -24.85 16.61
C VAL A 215 3.47 -25.64 17.00
N LYS A 216 3.20 -25.71 18.32
CA LYS A 216 2.08 -26.45 18.90
C LYS A 216 0.92 -25.57 19.37
N GLY A 217 0.99 -24.26 19.15
CA GLY A 217 0.00 -23.29 19.62
C GLY A 217 -0.61 -22.46 18.49
N PRO A 218 -1.65 -21.67 18.79
CA PRO A 218 -2.27 -20.81 17.79
C PRO A 218 -1.28 -19.77 17.27
N THR A 219 -1.46 -19.35 16.03
CA THR A 219 -0.74 -18.24 15.41
C THR A 219 -1.69 -17.08 15.19
N VAL A 220 -1.25 -15.85 15.44
CA VAL A 220 -1.98 -14.64 15.07
C VAL A 220 -1.15 -13.82 14.09
N LEU A 221 -1.71 -13.58 12.91
CA LEU A 221 -1.16 -12.68 11.91
C LEU A 221 -1.85 -11.32 12.07
N VAL A 222 -1.07 -10.26 12.26
CA VAL A 222 -1.56 -8.91 12.54
C VAL A 222 -1.18 -7.99 11.39
N PHE A 223 -2.14 -7.70 10.52
CA PHE A 223 -1.98 -6.77 9.42
C PHE A 223 -2.16 -5.34 9.92
N LEU A 224 -1.16 -4.50 9.70
CA LEU A 224 -1.11 -3.14 10.23
C LEU A 224 -0.43 -2.17 9.26
N SER A 225 -0.53 -0.88 9.55
CA SER A 225 0.26 0.16 8.89
C SER A 225 0.87 1.10 9.94
N PRO A 226 2.19 1.35 9.92
CA PRO A 226 2.87 2.21 10.92
C PRO A 226 2.28 3.62 11.04
N TRP A 227 1.75 4.15 9.94
CA TRP A 227 1.17 5.48 9.86
C TRP A 227 -0.30 5.54 10.28
N CYS A 228 -0.99 4.41 10.47
CA CYS A 228 -2.45 4.40 10.67
C CYS A 228 -2.89 5.29 11.85
N GLU A 229 -2.22 5.18 13.00
CA GLU A 229 -2.62 5.89 14.22
C GLU A 229 -2.41 7.39 14.12
N SER A 230 -1.26 7.82 13.60
CA SER A 230 -0.86 9.21 13.57
C SER A 230 -1.46 9.96 12.38
N TYR A 231 -1.38 9.37 11.18
CA TYR A 231 -1.82 10.02 9.96
C TYR A 231 -3.33 10.15 9.85
N LEU A 232 -4.08 9.17 10.36
CA LEU A 232 -5.54 9.18 10.32
C LEU A 232 -6.18 9.86 11.53
N ALA A 233 -5.41 10.37 12.49
CA ALA A 233 -5.94 10.94 13.74
C ALA A 233 -6.96 12.06 13.49
N ASP A 234 -6.68 12.93 12.52
CA ASP A 234 -7.54 14.08 12.22
C ASP A 234 -8.62 13.72 11.20
N SER A 235 -8.27 12.99 10.14
CA SER A 235 -9.20 12.69 9.04
C SER A 235 -10.17 11.55 9.38
N ARG A 236 -9.75 10.59 10.21
CA ARG A 236 -10.51 9.38 10.59
C ARG A 236 -10.22 8.94 12.03
N PRO A 237 -10.61 9.74 13.03
CA PRO A 237 -10.26 9.49 14.44
C PRO A 237 -10.71 8.11 14.96
N LYS A 238 -11.83 7.56 14.45
CA LYS A 238 -12.29 6.21 14.83
C LYS A 238 -11.36 5.11 14.34
N VAL A 239 -10.84 5.21 13.11
CA VAL A 239 -9.89 4.25 12.54
C VAL A 239 -8.56 4.35 13.26
N ALA A 240 -8.06 5.57 13.47
CA ALA A 240 -6.84 5.81 14.25
C ALA A 240 -6.94 5.23 15.67
N ALA A 241 -8.08 5.42 16.36
CA ALA A 241 -8.33 4.84 17.67
C ALA A 241 -8.36 3.30 17.64
N SER A 242 -8.94 2.71 16.59
CA SER A 242 -8.95 1.25 16.38
C SER A 242 -7.53 0.70 16.21
N CYS A 243 -6.70 1.33 15.37
CA CYS A 243 -5.29 0.98 15.18
C CYS A 243 -4.51 1.02 16.52
N ARG A 244 -4.70 2.08 17.31
CA ARG A 244 -4.09 2.21 18.64
C ARG A 244 -4.52 1.08 19.57
N ALA A 245 -5.82 0.86 19.68
CA ALA A 245 -6.36 -0.07 20.64
C ALA A 245 -5.98 -1.53 20.31
N VAL A 246 -5.94 -1.90 19.02
CA VAL A 246 -5.41 -3.19 18.58
C VAL A 246 -3.92 -3.32 18.86
N ARG A 247 -3.11 -2.30 18.53
CA ARG A 247 -1.67 -2.31 18.84
C ARG A 247 -1.43 -2.58 20.32
N GLU A 248 -2.13 -1.86 21.20
CA GLU A 248 -2.00 -2.03 22.65
C GLU A 248 -2.42 -3.42 23.12
N GLN A 249 -3.55 -3.92 22.62
CA GLN A 249 -4.03 -5.27 22.93
C GLN A 249 -3.03 -6.34 22.50
N VAL A 250 -2.55 -6.30 21.26
CA VAL A 250 -1.59 -7.25 20.69
C VAL A 250 -0.24 -7.16 21.40
N THR A 251 0.23 -5.96 21.73
CA THR A 251 1.48 -5.77 22.49
C THR A 251 1.39 -6.41 23.86
N LYS A 252 0.23 -6.31 24.54
CA LYS A 252 0.02 -6.98 25.83
C LYS A 252 -0.02 -8.49 25.68
N LEU A 253 -0.77 -9.01 24.71
CA LEU A 253 -0.98 -10.45 24.52
C LEU A 253 0.27 -11.17 23.98
N SER A 254 1.09 -10.50 23.17
CA SER A 254 2.29 -11.12 22.57
C SER A 254 3.46 -11.31 23.56
N ARG A 255 3.40 -10.74 24.77
CA ARG A 255 4.46 -10.88 25.77
C ARG A 255 4.40 -12.18 26.56
N ALA A 256 3.30 -12.92 26.51
CA ALA A 256 3.08 -14.09 27.34
C ALA A 256 2.28 -15.17 26.61
N GLY A 257 2.54 -16.43 26.95
CA GLY A 257 1.77 -17.58 26.49
C GLY A 257 2.41 -18.34 25.32
N HIS A 258 1.64 -19.28 24.77
CA HIS A 258 2.06 -20.20 23.72
C HIS A 258 1.62 -19.76 22.31
N THR A 259 1.02 -18.57 22.19
CA THR A 259 0.58 -18.02 20.91
C THR A 259 1.76 -17.43 20.15
N ARG A 260 1.89 -17.81 18.88
CA ARG A 260 2.88 -17.26 17.96
C ARG A 260 2.32 -16.01 17.28
N TRP A 261 3.11 -14.95 17.15
CA TRP A 261 2.66 -13.67 16.58
C TRP A 261 3.55 -13.26 15.41
N LEU A 262 2.94 -12.64 14.40
CA LEU A 262 3.64 -11.92 13.34
C LEU A 262 2.86 -10.65 13.00
N GLY A 263 3.49 -9.48 13.14
CA GLY A 263 2.98 -8.26 12.54
C GLY A 263 3.41 -8.14 11.09
N ILE A 264 2.45 -7.96 10.18
CA ILE A 264 2.66 -7.80 8.75
C ILE A 264 2.27 -6.37 8.39
N ALA A 265 3.28 -5.52 8.17
CA ALA A 265 3.06 -4.12 7.83
C ALA A 265 2.83 -3.94 6.33
N SER A 266 1.86 -3.12 5.94
CA SER A 266 1.64 -2.75 4.55
C SER A 266 2.86 -2.02 3.98
N GLY A 267 3.24 -2.33 2.73
CA GLY A 267 4.23 -1.56 1.97
C GLY A 267 3.69 -0.22 1.43
N LEU A 268 2.38 0.03 1.52
CA LEU A 268 1.79 1.32 1.13
C LEU A 268 2.20 2.38 2.15
N TRP A 269 2.87 3.44 1.71
CA TRP A 269 3.34 4.54 2.58
C TRP A 269 4.28 4.12 3.71
N ALA A 270 4.86 2.91 3.70
CA ALA A 270 5.81 2.47 4.73
C ALA A 270 7.11 1.89 4.13
N SER A 271 8.20 2.13 4.85
CA SER A 271 9.52 1.56 4.61
C SER A 271 9.96 0.72 5.81
N LYS A 272 11.08 0.00 5.68
CA LYS A 272 11.65 -0.75 6.81
C LYS A 272 12.06 0.17 7.96
N ASP A 273 12.51 1.39 7.65
CA ASP A 273 12.87 2.39 8.65
C ASP A 273 11.64 2.91 9.39
N ASP A 274 10.54 3.18 8.68
CA ASP A 274 9.26 3.59 9.29
C ASP A 274 8.75 2.50 10.26
N LEU A 275 8.78 1.24 9.83
CA LEU A 275 8.36 0.11 10.65
C LEU A 275 9.28 -0.10 11.86
N SER A 276 10.59 0.12 11.69
CA SER A 276 11.57 0.05 12.78
C SER A 276 11.36 1.18 13.80
N GLY A 277 11.07 2.39 13.33
CA GLY A 277 10.67 3.53 14.16
C GLY A 277 9.41 3.23 14.97
N TYR A 278 8.36 2.76 14.31
CA TYR A 278 7.09 2.38 14.93
C TYR A 278 7.25 1.28 16.00
N ARG A 279 8.07 0.24 15.71
CA ARG A 279 8.41 -0.81 16.67
C ARG A 279 9.05 -0.22 17.92
N LYS A 280 10.02 0.69 17.75
CA LYS A 280 10.77 1.31 18.85
C LYS A 280 9.90 2.24 19.67
N GLU A 281 9.13 3.10 19.01
CA GLU A 281 8.23 4.07 19.64
C GLU A 281 7.21 3.38 20.55
N HIS A 282 6.58 2.31 20.06
CA HIS A 282 5.52 1.64 20.81
C HIS A 282 5.96 0.37 21.55
N GLN A 283 7.26 0.06 21.54
CA GLN A 283 7.85 -1.08 22.25
C GLN A 283 7.16 -2.41 21.90
N LEU A 284 6.94 -2.64 20.60
CA LEU A 284 6.28 -3.84 20.10
C LEU A 284 7.16 -5.06 20.34
N SER A 285 6.60 -6.04 21.06
CA SER A 285 7.27 -7.29 21.44
C SER A 285 7.19 -8.37 20.36
N MET A 286 6.17 -8.33 19.49
CA MET A 286 6.04 -9.31 18.41
C MET A 286 7.04 -9.06 17.27
N PRO A 287 7.49 -10.11 16.57
CA PRO A 287 8.22 -9.95 15.31
C PRO A 287 7.39 -9.20 14.28
N LEU A 288 8.03 -8.31 13.52
CA LEU A 288 7.40 -7.51 12.47
C LEU A 288 8.09 -7.77 11.13
N THR A 289 7.30 -7.89 10.07
CA THR A 289 7.76 -7.93 8.69
C THR A 289 7.11 -6.81 7.88
N LEU A 290 7.78 -6.34 6.83
CA LEU A 290 7.21 -5.41 5.86
C LEU A 290 6.80 -6.20 4.61
N ASP A 291 5.52 -6.20 4.28
CA ASP A 291 5.04 -6.73 3.01
C ASP A 291 5.26 -5.69 1.89
N GLU A 292 6.53 -5.54 1.51
CA GLU A 292 6.97 -4.58 0.48
C GLU A 292 6.24 -4.77 -0.85
N SER A 293 5.89 -6.02 -1.17
CA SER A 293 5.22 -6.36 -2.43
C SER A 293 3.70 -6.17 -2.39
N GLY A 294 3.11 -6.14 -1.18
CA GLY A 294 1.67 -6.24 -0.94
C GLY A 294 1.09 -7.64 -1.17
N ALA A 295 1.92 -8.67 -1.38
CA ALA A 295 1.46 -10.02 -1.73
C ALA A 295 0.69 -10.69 -0.58
N LEU A 296 1.13 -10.52 0.66
CA LEU A 296 0.41 -11.08 1.81
C LEU A 296 -0.92 -10.35 1.99
N PHE A 297 -0.93 -9.01 1.91
CA PHE A 297 -2.19 -8.26 1.96
C PHE A 297 -3.20 -8.73 0.90
N ARG A 298 -2.77 -8.99 -0.34
CA ARG A 298 -3.65 -9.51 -1.41
C ARG A 298 -4.07 -10.96 -1.21
N GLN A 299 -3.15 -11.85 -0.85
CA GLN A 299 -3.45 -13.26 -0.58
C GLN A 299 -4.50 -13.41 0.54
N PHE A 300 -4.46 -12.55 1.55
CA PHE A 300 -5.45 -12.55 2.63
C PHE A 300 -6.59 -11.54 2.43
N ARG A 301 -6.67 -10.86 1.28
CA ARG A 301 -7.68 -9.82 0.98
C ARG A 301 -7.85 -8.82 2.12
N VAL A 302 -6.74 -8.36 2.68
CA VAL A 302 -6.75 -7.36 3.73
C VAL A 302 -6.78 -5.99 3.07
N MET A 303 -7.96 -5.38 3.05
CA MET A 303 -8.16 -4.00 2.57
C MET A 303 -8.35 -3.01 3.73
N HIS A 304 -8.41 -3.49 4.97
CA HIS A 304 -8.59 -2.65 6.15
C HIS A 304 -7.49 -2.92 7.18
N VAL A 305 -6.98 -1.87 7.81
CA VAL A 305 -6.07 -2.02 8.95
C VAL A 305 -6.65 -1.35 10.21
N PRO A 306 -6.51 -1.97 11.39
CA PRO A 306 -5.82 -3.23 11.63
C PRO A 306 -6.73 -4.45 11.35
N THR A 307 -6.15 -5.54 10.82
CA THR A 307 -6.83 -6.83 10.66
C THR A 307 -6.02 -7.93 11.33
N LEU A 308 -6.68 -8.79 12.12
CA LEU A 308 -6.07 -9.96 12.74
C LEU A 308 -6.65 -11.23 12.12
N LEU A 309 -5.78 -12.16 11.77
CA LEU A 309 -6.15 -13.53 11.43
C LEU A 309 -5.70 -14.46 12.54
N VAL A 310 -6.64 -15.18 13.15
CA VAL A 310 -6.36 -16.21 14.15
C VAL A 310 -6.31 -17.55 13.45
N VAL A 311 -5.20 -18.25 13.67
CA VAL A 311 -4.86 -19.53 13.06
C VAL A 311 -4.70 -20.56 14.17
N ASP A 312 -5.36 -21.70 14.05
CA ASP A 312 -5.20 -22.79 15.03
C ASP A 312 -3.85 -23.52 14.88
N ALA A 313 -3.59 -24.49 15.76
CA ALA A 313 -2.34 -25.26 15.74
C ALA A 313 -2.19 -26.15 14.50
N GLN A 314 -3.27 -26.40 13.76
CA GLN A 314 -3.27 -27.15 12.50
C GLN A 314 -3.04 -26.26 11.28
N GLY A 315 -2.92 -24.94 11.48
CA GLY A 315 -2.68 -23.97 10.41
C GLY A 315 -3.96 -23.50 9.72
N LYS A 316 -5.15 -23.81 10.26
CA LYS A 316 -6.43 -23.35 9.72
C LYS A 316 -6.76 -21.96 10.24
N ILE A 317 -7.18 -21.06 9.34
CA ILE A 317 -7.69 -19.74 9.70
C ILE A 317 -9.07 -19.95 10.32
N VAL A 318 -9.18 -19.72 11.63
CA VAL A 318 -10.43 -19.90 12.37
C VAL A 318 -11.17 -18.59 12.60
N ARG A 319 -10.49 -17.45 12.40
CA ARG A 319 -11.10 -16.14 12.62
C ARG A 319 -10.42 -15.01 11.87
N ARG A 320 -11.22 -14.05 11.41
CA ARG A 320 -10.82 -12.70 10.97
C ARG A 320 -11.44 -11.68 11.92
N ILE A 321 -10.64 -10.71 12.36
CA ILE A 321 -11.07 -9.63 13.25
C ILE A 321 -10.58 -8.31 12.65
N GLU A 322 -11.50 -7.36 12.48
CA GLU A 322 -11.19 -6.01 12.00
C GLU A 322 -11.41 -5.03 13.17
N GLY A 323 -10.32 -4.59 13.79
CA GLY A 323 -10.34 -3.79 15.02
C GLY A 323 -10.21 -4.59 16.33
N VAL A 324 -10.58 -3.96 17.45
CA VAL A 324 -10.44 -4.55 18.79
C VAL A 324 -11.49 -5.61 19.07
N ASP A 325 -11.05 -6.69 19.73
CA ASP A 325 -11.95 -7.74 20.18
C ASP A 325 -11.65 -8.17 21.62
N ALA A 326 -12.57 -7.88 22.54
CA ALA A 326 -12.45 -8.20 23.96
C ALA A 326 -12.39 -9.72 24.25
N THR A 327 -12.88 -10.57 23.33
CA THR A 327 -12.93 -12.02 23.48
C THR A 327 -11.66 -12.73 23.02
N LEU A 328 -10.76 -12.03 22.30
CA LEU A 328 -9.51 -12.58 21.77
C LEU A 328 -8.67 -13.33 22.83
N PRO A 329 -8.46 -12.81 24.06
CA PRO A 329 -7.66 -13.52 25.06
C PRO A 329 -8.23 -14.89 25.44
N THR A 330 -9.54 -14.97 25.71
CA THR A 330 -10.22 -16.22 26.08
C THR A 330 -10.21 -17.22 24.94
N GLN A 331 -10.31 -16.76 23.69
CA GLN A 331 -10.22 -17.62 22.52
C GLN A 331 -8.82 -18.20 22.32
N LEU A 332 -7.78 -17.38 22.46
CA LEU A 332 -6.40 -17.87 22.36
C LEU A 332 -6.09 -18.91 23.44
N GLN A 333 -6.63 -18.75 24.65
CA GLN A 333 -6.55 -19.77 25.70
C GLN A 333 -7.26 -21.07 25.29
N ALA A 334 -8.47 -21.00 24.75
CA ALA A 334 -9.21 -22.17 24.29
C ALA A 334 -8.52 -22.93 23.15
N LEU A 335 -7.86 -22.21 22.24
CA LEU A 335 -7.09 -22.80 21.14
C LEU A 335 -5.76 -23.42 21.62
N SER A 336 -5.17 -22.90 22.70
CA SER A 336 -3.92 -23.43 23.25
C SER A 336 -4.12 -24.67 24.11
N ALA A 337 -5.36 -24.98 24.49
CA ALA A 337 -5.72 -26.15 25.31
C ALA A 337 -6.06 -27.40 24.48
N ARG A 338 -5.99 -27.33 23.15
CA ARG A 338 -6.29 -28.41 22.19
C ARG A 338 -5.02 -28.92 21.54
#